data_AF-A0A537KKR0-F1
#
_entry.id   AF-A0A537KKR0-F1
#
_cell.length_a   1.000
_cell.length_b   1.000
_cell.length_c   1.000
_cell.angle_alpha   90.00
_cell.angle_beta   90.00
_cell.angle_gamma   90.00
#
_symmetry.space_group_name_H-M   'P 1'
#
loop_
_entity.id
_entity.type
_entity.pdbx_description
1 polymer ?
#
loop_
_entity_poly.entity_id
_entity_poly.type
_entity_poly.pdbx_seq_one_letter_code
_entity_poly.pdbx_strand_id
1 'polypeptide(L)' 'MKRNKIIYSIAIEDIYEITQELFNREPTKEELKFVENKIGDRIAWHDVIESLLNELEYVLKKE' A
#
# COMPACT_ATOMS: atom_id res chain seq x y z
N MET A 1 3.99 6.04 20.67
CA MET A 1 4.38 5.40 19.38
C MET A 1 5.56 6.14 18.77
N LYS A 2 6.46 5.44 18.08
CA LYS A 2 7.51 6.10 17.29
C LYS A 2 6.87 6.69 16.03
N ARG A 3 7.26 7.92 15.65
CA ARG A 3 6.74 8.61 14.45
C ARG A 3 7.12 7.94 13.13
N ASN A 4 8.10 7.05 13.14
CA ASN A 4 8.60 6.33 11.97
C ASN A 4 8.17 4.86 11.93
N LYS A 5 7.17 4.46 12.72
CA LYS A 5 6.65 3.08 12.65
C LYS A 5 5.90 2.92 11.31
N ILE A 6 6.33 1.96 10.51
CA ILE A 6 5.60 1.51 9.32
C ILE A 6 4.40 0.68 9.78
N ILE A 7 3.20 1.02 9.32
CA ILE A 7 1.94 0.33 9.66
C ILE A 7 1.46 -0.61 8.55
N TYR A 8 1.89 -0.37 7.31
CA TYR A 8 1.60 -1.17 6.12
C TYR A 8 2.76 -1.04 5.13
N SER A 9 3.12 -2.11 4.44
CA SER A 9 4.18 -2.15 3.45
C SER A 9 3.87 -3.17 2.37
N ILE A 10 4.32 -2.90 1.15
CA ILE A 10 4.35 -3.85 0.02
C ILE A 10 5.80 -4.28 -0.15
N ALA A 11 6.03 -5.59 -0.21
CA ALA A 11 7.33 -6.19 -0.42
C ALA A 11 7.59 -6.44 -1.90
N ILE A 12 8.86 -6.63 -2.24
CA ILE A 12 9.25 -7.07 -3.59
C ILE A 12 8.64 -8.44 -3.92
N GLU A 13 8.52 -9.34 -2.92
CA GLU A 13 7.88 -10.66 -3.05
C GLU A 13 6.46 -10.56 -3.62
N ASP A 14 5.67 -9.57 -3.18
CA ASP A 14 4.31 -9.36 -3.68
C ASP A 14 4.30 -9.10 -5.20
N ILE A 15 5.32 -8.41 -5.71
CA ILE A 15 5.48 -8.16 -7.15
C ILE A 15 5.84 -9.45 -7.88
N TYR A 16 6.67 -10.32 -7.29
CA TYR A 16 6.99 -11.63 -7.85
C TYR A 16 5.76 -12.53 -7.92
N GLU A 17 5.00 -12.64 -6.84
CA GLU A 17 3.76 -13.44 -6.78
C GLU A 17 2.76 -12.96 -7.85
N ILE A 18 2.47 -11.66 -7.89
CA ILE A 18 1.53 -11.10 -8.87
C ILE A 18 2.03 -11.29 -10.31
N THR A 19 3.33 -11.15 -10.57
CA THR A 19 3.87 -11.36 -11.93
C THR A 19 3.79 -12.83 -12.35
N GLN A 20 4.03 -13.75 -11.42
CA GLN A 20 3.89 -15.18 -11.67
C GLN A 20 2.43 -15.54 -11.95
N GLU A 21 1.47 -14.98 -11.22
CA GLU A 21 0.04 -15.20 -11.45
C GLU A 21 -0.44 -14.63 -12.80
N LEU A 22 -0.01 -13.42 -13.17
CA LEU A 22 -0.49 -12.73 -14.37
C LEU A 22 0.22 -13.18 -15.65
N PHE A 23 1.51 -13.49 -15.56
CA PHE A 23 2.38 -13.69 -16.72
C PHE A 23 3.13 -15.03 -16.72
N ASN A 24 2.98 -15.85 -15.67
CA ASN A 24 3.64 -17.15 -15.51
C ASN A 24 5.18 -17.07 -15.67
N ARG A 25 5.77 -15.99 -15.17
CA ARG A 25 7.22 -15.77 -15.12
C ARG A 25 7.58 -14.83 -13.96
N GLU A 26 8.88 -14.75 -13.66
CA GLU A 26 9.43 -13.72 -12.77
C GLU A 26 9.43 -12.32 -13.42
N PRO A 27 9.33 -11.25 -12.61
CA PRO A 27 9.43 -9.88 -13.09
C PRO A 27 10.85 -9.51 -13.52
N THR A 28 10.96 -8.63 -14.52
CA THR A 28 12.24 -8.03 -14.88
C THR A 28 12.62 -6.91 -13.91
N LYS A 29 13.89 -6.50 -13.93
CA LYS A 29 14.36 -5.37 -13.11
C LYS A 29 13.65 -4.06 -13.45
N GLU A 30 13.31 -3.86 -14.72
CA GLU A 30 12.57 -2.70 -15.20
C GLU A 30 11.14 -2.69 -14.64
N GLU A 31 10.48 -3.85 -14.59
CA GLU A 31 9.14 -3.99 -14.00
C GLU A 31 9.14 -3.72 -12.50
N LEU A 32 10.09 -4.33 -11.76
CA LEU A 32 10.27 -4.06 -10.32
C LEU A 32 10.44 -2.55 -10.07
N LYS A 33 11.36 -1.92 -10.80
CA LYS A 33 11.64 -0.48 -10.67
C LYS A 33 10.43 0.37 -11.07
N PHE A 34 9.68 -0.03 -12.10
CA PHE A 34 8.49 0.69 -12.52
C PHE A 34 7.41 0.67 -11.44
N VAL A 35 7.14 -0.52 -10.88
CA VAL A 35 6.14 -0.69 -9.82
C VAL A 35 6.55 0.09 -8.56
N GLU A 36 7.79 -0.06 -8.09
CA GLU A 36 8.32 0.65 -6.93
C GLU A 36 8.10 2.18 -7.04
N ASN A 37 8.38 2.75 -8.21
CA ASN A 37 8.26 4.19 -8.44
C ASN A 37 6.83 4.69 -8.64
N LYS A 38 5.86 3.81 -8.91
CA LYS A 38 4.50 4.22 -9.32
C LYS A 38 3.41 3.74 -8.40
N ILE A 39 3.66 2.71 -7.59
CA ILE A 39 2.64 2.11 -6.75
C ILE A 39 2.15 3.08 -5.67
N GLY A 40 3.05 3.85 -5.06
CA GLY A 40 2.71 4.85 -4.05
C GLY A 40 1.79 5.96 -4.57
N ASP A 41 1.94 6.37 -5.84
CA ASP A 41 1.11 7.38 -6.49
C ASP A 41 -0.33 6.88 -6.77
N ARG A 42 -0.54 5.56 -6.76
CA ARG A 42 -1.81 4.91 -7.11
C ARG A 42 -2.58 4.40 -5.90
N ILE A 43 -1.92 4.23 -4.76
CA ILE A 43 -2.60 3.85 -3.52
C ILE A 43 -3.17 5.11 -2.89
N ALA A 44 -4.49 5.15 -2.70
CA ALA A 44 -5.21 6.22 -2.00
C ALA A 44 -4.97 6.16 -0.47
N TRP A 45 -3.71 6.01 -0.03
CA TRP A 45 -3.36 5.80 1.37
C TRP A 45 -3.76 6.98 2.25
N HIS A 46 -3.68 8.20 1.70
CA HIS A 46 -4.09 9.41 2.41
C HIS A 46 -5.59 9.38 2.69
N ASP A 47 -6.40 9.18 1.65
CA ASP A 47 -7.86 9.20 1.74
C ASP A 47 -8.39 8.09 2.66
N VAL A 48 -7.76 6.91 2.64
CA VAL A 48 -8.09 5.81 3.56
C VAL A 48 -7.78 6.19 5.01
N ILE A 49 -6.63 6.81 5.29
CA ILE A 49 -6.29 7.28 6.64
C ILE A 49 -7.28 8.36 7.09
N GLU A 50 -7.59 9.33 6.23
CA GLU A 50 -8.56 10.38 6.51
C GLU A 50 -9.95 9.81 6.81
N SER A 51 -10.42 8.87 5.99
CA SER A 51 -11.70 8.20 6.20
C SER A 51 -11.78 7.48 7.56
N LEU A 52 -10.74 6.72 7.92
CA LEU A 52 -10.69 5.99 9.20
C LEU A 52 -10.66 6.93 10.41
N LEU A 53 -9.95 8.06 10.32
CA LEU A 53 -9.93 9.06 11.38
C LEU A 53 -11.28 9.76 11.53
N ASN A 54 -11.94 10.08 10.41
CA ASN A 54 -13.28 10.66 10.42
C ASN A 54 -14.33 9.70 11.00
N GLU A 55 -14.24 8.41 10.67
CA GLU A 55 -15.10 7.37 11.25
C GLU A 55 -14.92 7.29 12.78
N LEU A 56 -13.67 7.25 13.26
CA LEU A 56 -13.36 7.22 14.68
C LEU A 56 -13.90 8.46 15.41
N GLU A 57 -13.69 9.65 14.87
CA GLU A 57 -14.18 10.91 15.44
C GLU A 57 -15.71 10.93 15.53
N TYR A 58 -16.40 10.37 14.53
CA TYR A 58 -17.85 10.25 14.53
C TYR A 58 -18.36 9.31 15.63
N VAL A 59 -17.68 8.18 15.85
CA VAL A 59 -18.01 7.24 16.93
C VAL A 59 -17.84 7.90 18.30
N LEU A 60 -16.71 8.59 18.52
CA LEU A 60 -16.42 9.22 19.81
C LEU A 60 -17.36 10.37 20.16
N LYS A 61 -17.96 11.06 19.17
CA LYS A 61 -18.94 12.13 19.40
C LYS A 61 -20.35 11.62 19.76
N LYS A 62 -20.60 10.32 19.63
CA LYS A 62 -21.90 9.70 19.95
C LYS A 62 -21.93 9.04 21.33
N GLU A 63 -20.78 8.94 22.00
CA GLU A 63 -20.64 8.48 23.39
C GLU A 63 -20.60 9.67 24.36
#